data_AF-A0A2C6MJB2-F1
#
_entry.id   AF-A0A2C6MJB2-F1
#
_cell.length_a   1.000
_cell.length_b   1.000
_cell.length_c   1.000
_cell.angle_alpha   90.00
_cell.angle_beta   90.00
_cell.angle_gamma   90.00
#
_symmetry.space_group_name_H-M   'P 1'
#
loop_
_entity.id
_entity.type
_entity.pdbx_description
1 polymer ?
#
loop_
_entity_poly.entity_id
_entity_poly.type
_entity_poly.pdbx_seq_one_letter_code
_entity_poly.pdbx_strand_id
1 'polypeptide(L)'
;MTSLFTIGYEGIGVEDFIETLKQHGITLVIDVREKPLSRKKGFSKNSLSSILNINNIKYIHMGTLGSPSSIRDELHETNNYPLFFRKYLSHLIGQSGTIKALISKANSQKGTCLLCFEKDPLKCHRNVITDYLQAMYPDEVKVEHL
;
A
#
# COMPACT_ATOMS: atom_id res chain seq x y z
N MET A 1 3.45 9.85 -16.95
CA MET A 1 3.74 9.67 -15.52
C MET A 1 2.60 10.17 -14.64
N THR A 2 1.96 9.27 -13.90
CA THR A 2 0.94 9.57 -12.87
C THR A 2 1.57 9.58 -11.48
N SER A 3 1.03 10.35 -10.54
CA SER A 3 1.49 10.30 -9.14
C SER A 3 0.86 9.11 -8.42
N LEU A 4 1.70 8.26 -7.83
CA LEU A 4 1.32 7.16 -6.95
C LEU A 4 1.75 7.50 -5.53
N PHE A 5 0.77 7.78 -4.69
CA PHE A 5 1.01 8.09 -3.29
C PHE A 5 1.14 6.81 -2.47
N THR A 6 1.74 6.90 -1.28
CA THR A 6 1.68 5.82 -0.30
C THR A 6 1.46 6.35 1.09
N ILE A 7 0.80 5.58 1.94
CA ILE A 7 0.55 5.95 3.33
C ILE A 7 0.59 4.73 4.25
N GLY A 8 1.03 4.96 5.49
CA GLY A 8 0.99 4.01 6.60
C GLY A 8 0.15 4.54 7.74
N TYR A 9 -0.72 3.71 8.32
CA TYR A 9 -1.63 4.16 9.38
C TYR A 9 -1.14 3.89 10.82
N GLU A 10 0.07 3.33 10.97
CA GLU A 10 0.73 3.19 12.26
C GLU A 10 0.84 4.56 12.95
N GLY A 11 0.46 4.63 14.22
CA GLY A 11 0.48 5.87 14.99
C GLY A 11 -0.66 6.87 14.72
N ILE A 12 -1.37 6.85 13.58
CA ILE A 12 -2.39 7.88 13.24
C ILE A 12 -3.86 7.42 13.34
N GLY A 13 -4.76 8.29 13.80
CA GLY A 13 -6.21 8.02 13.86
C GLY A 13 -6.84 7.87 12.47
N VAL A 14 -8.10 7.40 12.41
CA VAL A 14 -8.80 7.31 11.12
C VAL A 14 -9.20 8.71 10.63
N GLU A 15 -9.45 9.63 11.54
CA GLU A 15 -9.74 11.03 11.27
C GLU A 15 -8.54 11.72 10.62
N ASP A 16 -7.36 11.67 11.26
CA ASP A 16 -6.10 12.20 10.71
C ASP A 16 -5.77 11.57 9.36
N PHE A 17 -5.95 10.25 9.24
CA PHE A 17 -5.75 9.52 7.99
C PHE A 17 -6.62 10.08 6.86
N ILE A 18 -7.92 10.26 7.09
CA ILE A 18 -8.83 10.82 6.08
C ILE A 18 -8.48 12.27 5.75
N GLU A 19 -8.09 13.07 6.74
CA GLU A 19 -7.65 14.44 6.51
C GLU A 19 -6.41 14.49 5.59
N THR A 20 -5.38 13.68 5.88
CA THR A 20 -4.19 13.57 5.04
C THR A 20 -4.54 13.19 3.60
N LEU A 21 -5.44 12.20 3.41
CA LEU A 21 -5.88 11.79 2.08
C LEU A 21 -6.57 12.93 1.32
N LYS A 22 -7.41 13.73 1.99
CA LYS A 22 -8.10 14.86 1.38
C LYS A 22 -7.14 15.98 1.00
N GLN A 23 -6.20 16.32 1.88
CA GLN A 23 -5.20 17.37 1.65
C GLN A 23 -4.35 17.08 0.39
N HIS A 24 -4.08 15.80 0.11
CA HIS A 24 -3.32 15.37 -1.07
C HIS A 24 -4.20 15.00 -2.27
N GLY A 25 -5.52 15.24 -2.20
CA GLY A 25 -6.44 14.97 -3.31
C GLY A 25 -6.56 13.48 -3.67
N ILE A 26 -6.39 12.58 -2.70
CA ILE A 26 -6.51 11.13 -2.93
C ILE A 26 -7.97 10.78 -3.20
N THR A 27 -8.20 10.05 -4.30
CA THR A 27 -9.53 9.59 -4.71
C THR A 27 -9.65 8.07 -4.77
N LEU A 28 -8.53 7.35 -4.68
CA LEU A 28 -8.47 5.89 -4.63
C LEU A 28 -7.42 5.44 -3.62
N VAL A 29 -7.83 4.60 -2.68
CA VAL A 29 -6.93 3.84 -1.81
C VAL A 29 -6.87 2.39 -2.30
N ILE A 30 -5.66 1.92 -2.57
CA ILE A 30 -5.35 0.51 -2.85
C ILE A 30 -4.71 -0.07 -1.60
N ASP A 31 -5.45 -0.91 -0.90
CA ASP A 31 -4.96 -1.67 0.24
C ASP A 31 -4.11 -2.84 -0.25
N VAL A 32 -2.82 -2.79 0.07
CA VAL A 32 -1.84 -3.81 -0.28
C VAL A 32 -1.47 -4.69 0.93
N ARG A 33 -2.29 -4.71 1.98
CA ARG A 33 -2.13 -5.69 3.07
C ARG A 33 -2.57 -7.07 2.60
N GLU A 34 -1.83 -8.12 2.97
CA GLU A 34 -2.21 -9.50 2.63
C GLU A 34 -3.62 -9.80 3.19
N LYS A 35 -3.82 -9.51 4.48
CA LYS A 35 -5.09 -9.58 5.18
C LYS A 35 -5.44 -8.19 5.70
N PRO A 36 -6.51 -7.54 5.23
CA PRO A 36 -6.89 -6.18 5.62
C PRO A 36 -7.66 -6.17 6.95
N LEU A 37 -7.08 -6.84 7.94
CA LEU A 37 -7.58 -6.92 9.32
C LEU A 37 -6.75 -5.98 10.18
N SER A 38 -7.40 -5.21 11.04
CA SER A 38 -6.71 -4.30 11.96
C SER A 38 -7.44 -4.19 13.28
N ARG A 39 -6.66 -4.22 14.37
CA ARG A 39 -7.14 -3.89 15.72
C ARG A 39 -7.36 -2.39 15.91
N LYS A 40 -6.78 -1.56 15.04
CA LYS A 40 -6.97 -0.12 15.06
C LYS A 40 -8.36 0.22 14.53
N LYS A 41 -9.15 0.94 15.35
CA LYS A 41 -10.51 1.37 14.99
C LYS A 41 -10.49 2.08 13.64
N GLY A 42 -11.43 1.72 12.76
CA GLY A 42 -11.55 2.31 11.42
C GLY A 42 -10.74 1.63 10.32
N PHE A 43 -9.72 0.80 10.64
CA PHE A 43 -8.78 0.28 9.63
C PHE A 43 -8.99 -1.19 9.22
N SER A 44 -10.02 -1.86 9.74
CA SER A 44 -10.46 -3.15 9.20
C SER A 44 -11.26 -2.94 7.90
N LYS A 45 -11.10 -3.84 6.92
CA LYS A 45 -11.63 -3.72 5.55
C LYS A 45 -13.01 -3.06 5.43
N ASN A 46 -14.03 -3.60 6.08
CA ASN A 46 -15.40 -3.10 5.94
C ASN A 46 -15.55 -1.69 6.50
N SER A 47 -15.00 -1.44 7.70
CA SER A 47 -15.02 -0.11 8.32
C SER A 47 -14.26 0.91 7.46
N LEU A 48 -13.07 0.55 6.99
CA LEU A 48 -12.23 1.43 6.18
C LEU A 48 -12.90 1.76 4.86
N SER A 49 -13.45 0.75 4.17
CA SER A 49 -14.19 0.94 2.92
C SER A 49 -15.41 1.85 3.12
N SER A 50 -16.18 1.70 4.20
CA SER A 50 -17.33 2.56 4.48
C SER A 50 -16.91 4.01 4.75
N ILE A 51 -15.87 4.20 5.57
CA ILE A 51 -15.36 5.53 5.92
C ILE A 51 -14.81 6.24 4.66
N LEU A 52 -14.00 5.55 3.86
CA LEU A 52 -13.49 6.08 2.60
C LEU A 52 -14.62 6.46 1.64
N ASN A 53 -15.62 5.58 1.49
CA ASN A 53 -16.76 5.82 0.61
C ASN A 53 -17.60 7.05 1.01
N ILE A 54 -17.87 7.23 2.31
CA ILE A 54 -18.56 8.43 2.82
C ILE A 54 -17.76 9.71 2.52
N ASN A 55 -16.43 9.60 2.42
CA ASN A 55 -15.53 10.68 2.06
C ASN A 55 -15.26 10.78 0.54
N ASN A 56 -16.01 10.07 -0.29
CA ASN A 56 -15.86 10.01 -1.76
C ASN A 56 -14.50 9.46 -2.23
N ILE A 57 -13.87 8.62 -1.42
CA ILE A 57 -12.61 7.94 -1.75
C ILE A 57 -12.92 6.48 -2.05
N LYS A 58 -12.52 6.00 -3.23
CA LYS A 58 -12.70 4.60 -3.61
C LYS A 58 -11.72 3.71 -2.83
N TYR A 59 -12.12 2.47 -2.60
CA TYR A 59 -11.32 1.47 -1.92
C TYR A 59 -11.21 0.20 -2.77
N ILE A 60 -9.99 -0.27 -2.98
CA ILE A 60 -9.71 -1.56 -3.62
C ILE A 60 -8.72 -2.32 -2.74
N HIS A 61 -8.90 -3.64 -2.61
CA HIS A 61 -7.95 -4.50 -1.91
C HIS A 61 -7.20 -5.38 -2.93
N MET A 62 -5.87 -5.27 -2.96
CA MET A 62 -4.97 -6.07 -3.78
C MET A 62 -4.09 -6.94 -2.89
N GLY A 63 -4.71 -7.88 -2.17
CA GLY A 63 -4.02 -8.70 -1.16
C GLY A 63 -2.87 -9.57 -1.67
N THR A 64 -2.82 -9.89 -2.97
CA THR A 64 -1.70 -10.59 -3.60
C THR A 64 -0.40 -9.78 -3.55
N LEU A 65 -0.50 -8.45 -3.47
CA LEU A 65 0.65 -7.56 -3.25
C LEU A 65 1.02 -7.43 -1.77
N GLY A 66 0.32 -8.05 -0.84
CA GLY A 66 0.72 -8.07 0.56
C GLY A 66 1.92 -8.97 0.81
N SER A 67 2.71 -8.64 1.83
CA SER A 67 3.71 -9.57 2.34
C SER A 67 3.04 -10.83 2.85
N PRO A 68 3.42 -12.03 2.38
CA PRO A 68 2.91 -13.28 2.92
C PRO A 68 3.15 -13.42 4.43
N SER A 69 2.24 -14.07 5.16
CA SER A 69 2.40 -14.25 6.61
C SER A 69 3.70 -14.94 7.00
N SER A 70 4.10 -15.98 6.27
CA SER A 70 5.35 -16.70 6.52
C SER A 70 6.60 -15.82 6.44
N ILE A 71 6.60 -14.81 5.55
CA ILE A 71 7.71 -13.85 5.40
C ILE A 71 7.70 -12.84 6.55
N ARG A 72 6.51 -12.41 7.01
CA ARG A 72 6.38 -11.49 8.15
C ARG A 72 6.74 -12.16 9.48
N ASP A 73 6.33 -13.41 9.67
CA ASP A 73 6.59 -14.17 10.89
C ASP A 73 8.11 -14.37 11.08
N GLU A 74 8.83 -14.71 10.00
CA GLU A 74 10.29 -14.79 10.03
C GLU A 74 10.96 -13.43 10.32
N LEU A 75 10.42 -12.33 9.77
CA LEU A 75 10.92 -10.99 10.11
C LEU A 75 10.74 -10.70 11.60
N HIS A 76 9.60 -11.05 12.20
CA HIS A 76 9.37 -10.85 13.64
C HIS A 76 10.33 -11.68 14.50
N GLU A 77 10.63 -12.91 14.09
CA GLU A 77 11.55 -13.79 14.83
C GLU A 77 13.01 -13.36 14.72
N THR A 78 13.43 -12.91 13.53
CA THR A 78 14.85 -12.69 13.21
C THR A 78 15.25 -11.21 13.19
N ASN A 79 14.29 -10.30 13.10
CA ASN A 79 14.48 -8.87 12.83
C ASN A 79 15.36 -8.59 11.58
N ASN A 80 15.41 -9.54 10.63
CA ASN A 80 16.27 -9.47 9.46
C ASN A 80 15.56 -8.83 8.26
N TYR A 81 15.57 -7.50 8.20
CA TYR A 81 14.99 -6.73 7.10
C TYR A 81 15.59 -7.03 5.72
N PRO A 82 16.93 -7.15 5.55
CA PRO A 82 17.49 -7.54 4.25
C PRO A 82 16.94 -8.86 3.72
N LEU A 83 16.77 -9.86 4.59
CA LEU A 83 16.16 -11.14 4.21
C LEU A 83 14.69 -10.98 3.83
N PHE A 84 13.93 -10.22 4.63
CA PHE A 84 12.53 -9.91 4.37
C PHE A 84 12.35 -9.26 2.99
N PHE A 85 13.11 -8.21 2.67
CA PHE A 85 12.99 -7.51 1.39
C PHE A 85 13.33 -8.42 0.21
N ARG A 86 14.38 -9.25 0.33
CA ARG A 86 14.74 -10.22 -0.71
C ARG A 86 13.61 -11.21 -0.97
N LYS A 87 13.06 -11.84 0.08
CA LYS A 87 11.97 -12.82 -0.05
C LYS A 87 10.70 -12.16 -0.59
N TYR A 88 10.38 -10.96 -0.11
CA TYR A 88 9.21 -10.24 -0.57
C TYR A 88 9.34 -9.78 -2.03
N LEU A 89 10.52 -9.36 -2.49
CA LEU A 89 10.76 -9.06 -3.90
C LEU A 89 10.54 -10.30 -4.78
N SER A 90 11.04 -11.47 -4.37
CA SER A 90 10.76 -12.74 -5.08
C SER A 90 9.27 -13.06 -5.16
N HIS A 91 8.52 -12.83 -4.08
CA HIS A 91 7.05 -12.95 -4.09
C HIS A 91 6.40 -11.96 -5.05
N LEU A 92 6.81 -10.68 -5.00
CA LEU A 92 6.27 -9.59 -5.82
C LEU A 92 6.43 -9.85 -7.32
N ILE A 93 7.59 -10.34 -7.76
CA ILE A 93 7.87 -10.67 -9.17
C ILE A 93 6.87 -11.71 -9.71
N GLY A 94 6.43 -12.65 -8.86
CA GLY A 94 5.39 -13.62 -9.22
C GLY A 94 4.00 -13.00 -9.48
N GLN A 95 3.78 -11.75 -9.10
CA GLN A 95 2.47 -11.07 -9.16
C GLN A 95 2.33 -10.07 -10.31
N SER A 96 3.00 -10.34 -11.43
CA SER A 96 3.01 -9.45 -12.61
C SER A 96 1.62 -9.01 -13.09
N GLY A 97 0.60 -9.89 -13.01
CA GLY A 97 -0.78 -9.55 -13.35
C GLY A 97 -1.38 -8.48 -12.44
N THR A 98 -1.19 -8.59 -11.13
CA THR A 98 -1.68 -7.58 -10.18
C THR A 98 -0.90 -6.28 -10.27
N ILE A 99 0.41 -6.33 -10.55
CA ILE A 99 1.24 -5.15 -10.79
C ILE A 99 0.73 -4.35 -11.99
N LYS A 100 0.45 -5.02 -13.12
CA LYS A 100 -0.14 -4.37 -14.31
C LYS A 100 -1.51 -3.75 -14.00
N ALA A 101 -2.34 -4.44 -13.21
CA ALA A 101 -3.62 -3.91 -12.78
C ALA A 101 -3.47 -2.66 -11.89
N LEU A 102 -2.50 -2.65 -10.98
CA LEU A 102 -2.17 -1.49 -10.14
C LEU A 102 -1.76 -0.29 -11.01
N ILE A 103 -0.84 -0.47 -11.95
CA ILE A 103 -0.41 0.59 -12.87
C ILE A 103 -1.58 1.12 -13.69
N SER A 104 -2.41 0.22 -14.25
CA SER A 104 -3.62 0.60 -14.99
C SER A 104 -4.59 1.44 -14.14
N LYS A 105 -4.75 1.11 -12.84
CA LYS A 105 -5.55 1.93 -11.91
C LYS A 105 -4.92 3.28 -11.64
N ALA A 106 -3.61 3.32 -11.36
CA ALA A 106 -2.90 4.57 -11.12
C ALA A 106 -2.97 5.52 -12.34
N ASN A 107 -2.92 4.97 -13.56
CA ASN A 107 -3.00 5.75 -14.80
C ASN A 107 -4.43 6.22 -15.13
N SER A 108 -5.45 5.41 -14.80
CA SER A 108 -6.85 5.77 -15.06
C SER A 108 -7.47 6.66 -14.00
N GLN A 109 -6.89 6.72 -12.79
CA GLN A 109 -7.43 7.50 -11.67
C GLN A 109 -6.34 8.31 -10.95
N LYS A 110 -6.46 9.64 -11.04
CA LYS A 110 -5.59 10.58 -10.30
C LYS A 110 -5.78 10.45 -8.79
N GLY A 111 -4.71 10.67 -8.02
CA GLY A 111 -4.74 10.56 -6.56
C GLY A 111 -4.95 9.11 -6.12
N THR A 112 -4.17 8.18 -6.67
CA THR A 112 -4.12 6.78 -6.23
C THR A 112 -3.09 6.65 -5.11
N CYS A 113 -3.46 6.02 -4.00
CA CYS A 113 -2.61 5.85 -2.82
C CYS A 113 -2.51 4.39 -2.39
N LEU A 114 -1.30 3.87 -2.19
CA LEU A 114 -1.07 2.54 -1.61
C LEU A 114 -1.10 2.61 -0.08
N LEU A 115 -1.82 1.67 0.53
CA LEU A 115 -1.96 1.58 1.98
C LEU A 115 -1.26 0.34 2.55
N CYS A 116 -0.33 0.52 3.49
CA CYS A 116 0.16 -0.53 4.40
C CYS A 116 -0.04 -0.12 5.88
N PHE A 117 0.45 -0.93 6.83
CA PHE A 117 0.34 -0.62 8.25
C PHE A 117 1.42 0.37 8.68
N GLU A 118 2.67 0.02 8.45
CA GLU A 118 3.88 0.63 8.99
C GLU A 118 4.00 2.09 8.58
N LYS A 119 4.37 2.97 9.51
CA LYS A 119 4.54 4.39 9.21
C LYS A 119 5.77 4.63 8.35
N ASP A 120 6.88 3.98 8.69
CA ASP A 120 8.15 4.10 7.99
C ASP A 120 8.14 3.28 6.69
N PRO A 121 8.18 3.91 5.49
CA PRO A 121 8.24 3.17 4.23
C PRO A 121 9.48 2.28 4.16
N LEU A 122 10.62 2.70 4.71
CA LEU A 122 11.88 1.96 4.66
C LEU A 122 11.86 0.64 5.46
N LYS A 123 10.79 0.41 6.22
CA LYS A 123 10.53 -0.82 6.98
C LYS A 123 9.23 -1.50 6.55
N CYS A 124 8.66 -1.14 5.40
CA CYS A 124 7.43 -1.72 4.87
C CYS A 124 7.67 -2.37 3.49
N HIS A 125 6.85 -3.36 3.16
CA HIS A 125 6.81 -3.98 1.84
C HIS A 125 6.38 -3.01 0.73
N ARG A 126 5.64 -1.95 1.06
CA ARG A 126 5.25 -0.92 0.08
C ARG A 126 6.46 -0.24 -0.56
N ASN A 127 7.60 -0.15 0.12
CA ASN A 127 8.83 0.38 -0.46
C ASN A 127 9.33 -0.54 -1.57
N VAL A 128 9.35 -1.86 -1.33
CA VAL A 128 9.73 -2.83 -2.36
C VAL A 128 8.77 -2.79 -3.56
N ILE A 129 7.47 -2.57 -3.34
CA ILE A 129 6.51 -2.36 -4.46
C ILE A 129 6.91 -1.11 -5.25
N THR A 130 7.12 0.01 -4.57
CA THR A 130 7.38 1.30 -5.22
C THR A 130 8.73 1.34 -5.92
N ASP A 131 9.79 0.80 -5.30
CA ASP A 131 11.11 0.61 -5.91
C ASP A 131 11.01 -0.25 -7.17
N TYR A 132 10.29 -1.37 -7.10
CA TYR A 132 10.08 -2.26 -8.25
C TYR A 132 9.36 -1.52 -9.40
N LEU A 133 8.32 -0.75 -9.07
CA LEU A 133 7.58 0.03 -10.05
C LEU A 133 8.45 1.09 -10.71
N GLN A 134 9.27 1.82 -9.94
CA GLN A 134 10.16 2.85 -10.47
C GLN A 134 11.29 2.25 -11.33
N ALA A 135 11.79 1.08 -10.97
CA ALA A 135 12.84 0.40 -11.74
C ALA A 135 12.31 -0.20 -13.06
N MET A 136 11.13 -0.82 -13.03
CA MET A 136 10.58 -1.55 -14.18
C MET A 136 9.67 -0.69 -15.07
N TYR A 137 9.11 0.40 -14.53
CA TYR A 137 8.15 1.27 -15.19
C TYR A 137 8.43 2.77 -14.89
N PRO A 138 9.66 3.26 -15.14
CA PRO A 138 10.10 4.60 -14.73
C PRO A 138 9.25 5.75 -15.29
N ASP A 139 8.62 5.57 -16.45
CA ASP A 139 7.82 6.60 -17.12
C ASP A 139 6.32 6.57 -16.72
N GLU A 140 5.88 5.51 -16.05
CA GLU A 140 4.49 5.26 -15.70
C GLU A 140 4.12 5.96 -14.39
N VAL A 141 4.91 5.78 -13.33
CA VAL A 141 4.56 6.22 -11.97
C VAL A 141 5.66 7.05 -11.32
N LYS A 142 5.26 8.15 -10.68
CA LYS A 142 6.10 8.92 -9.74
C LYS A 142 5.62 8.65 -8.32
N VAL A 143 6.50 8.21 -7.44
CA VAL A 143 6.14 7.83 -6.06
C VAL A 143 6.27 9.02 -5.12
N GLU A 144 5.30 9.16 -4.21
CA GLU A 144 5.30 10.15 -3.14
C GLU A 144 4.80 9.51 -1.83
N HIS A 145 5.56 9.64 -0.74
CA HIS A 145 5.19 9.10 0.57
C HIS A 145 4.51 10.19 1.42
N LEU A 146 3.33 9.88 1.95
CA LEU A 146 2.52 10.72 2.83
C LEU A 146 2.78 10.43 4.30
#